data_AF-A0A7K2XAL3-F1
#
_entry.id   AF-A0A7K2XAL3-F1
#
_cell.length_a   1.000
_cell.length_b   1.000
_cell.length_c   1.000
_cell.angle_alpha   90.00
_cell.angle_beta   90.00
_cell.angle_gamma   90.00
#
_symmetry.space_group_name_H-M   'P 1'
#
loop_
_entity.id
_entity.type
_entity.pdbx_description
1 polymer ?
#
loop_
_entity_poly.entity_id
_entity_poly.type
_entity_poly.pdbx_seq_one_letter_code
_entity_poly.pdbx_strand_id
1 'polypeptide(L)'
;AGAVWYGARRIFAFALMIRGGVPAGEVEPCLLARAWLTDAARLLGLAPEALAAELVASMLGSGAVALRDGRLHASADHTPVPAGSLRV
;
A
#
# COMPACT_ATOMS: atom_id res chain seq x y z
N ALA A 1 -8.98 16.17 3.73
CA ALA A 1 -7.72 15.38 3.70
C ALA A 1 -7.82 14.04 4.44
N GLY A 2 -8.29 13.98 5.70
CA GLY A 2 -8.26 12.75 6.52
C GLY A 2 -8.91 11.52 5.88
N ALA A 3 -10.06 11.67 5.21
CA ALA A 3 -10.73 10.57 4.51
C ALA A 3 -9.90 9.99 3.33
N VAL A 4 -9.19 10.86 2.58
CA VAL A 4 -8.34 10.43 1.46
C VAL A 4 -7.15 9.63 1.98
N TRP A 5 -6.50 10.11 3.05
CA TRP A 5 -5.42 9.38 3.72
C TRP A 5 -5.88 8.03 4.29
N TYR A 6 -7.03 8.01 4.95
CA TYR A 6 -7.61 6.76 5.45
C TYR A 6 -7.88 5.78 4.30
N GLY A 7 -8.48 6.24 3.21
CA GLY A 7 -8.72 5.44 2.02
C GLY A 7 -7.43 4.87 1.41
N ALA A 8 -6.41 5.70 1.22
CA ALA A 8 -5.11 5.29 0.69
C ALA A 8 -4.46 4.18 1.53
N ARG A 9 -4.47 4.33 2.87
CA ARG A 9 -3.95 3.28 3.79
C ARG A 9 -4.72 1.98 3.68
N ARG A 10 -6.05 2.05 3.57
CA ARG A 10 -6.90 0.84 3.45
C ARG A 10 -6.66 0.13 2.12
N ILE A 11 -6.63 0.86 1.00
CA ILE A 11 -6.35 0.29 -0.32
C ILE A 11 -4.98 -0.38 -0.32
N PHE A 12 -3.95 0.29 0.21
CA PHE A 12 -2.61 -0.28 0.26
C PHE A 12 -2.52 -1.52 1.17
N ALA A 13 -3.10 -1.47 2.37
CA ALA A 13 -3.13 -2.63 3.27
C ALA A 13 -3.80 -3.85 2.60
N PHE A 14 -4.94 -3.66 1.92
CA PHE A 14 -5.60 -4.74 1.18
C PHE A 14 -4.74 -5.27 0.04
N ALA A 15 -4.05 -4.40 -0.71
CA ALA A 15 -3.13 -4.85 -1.75
C ALA A 15 -2.03 -5.76 -1.18
N LEU A 16 -1.49 -5.44 0.00
CA LEU A 16 -0.51 -6.30 0.67
C LEU A 16 -1.12 -7.64 1.12
N MET A 17 -2.32 -7.63 1.71
CA MET A 17 -3.03 -8.85 2.13
C MET A 17 -3.31 -9.79 0.94
N ILE A 18 -3.77 -9.21 -0.17
CA ILE A 18 -4.11 -9.97 -1.38
C ILE A 18 -2.85 -10.55 -2.04
N ARG A 19 -1.74 -9.82 -2.05
CA ARG A 19 -0.49 -10.25 -2.71
C ARG A 19 0.43 -11.09 -1.83
N GLY A 20 0.08 -11.32 -0.57
CA GLY A 20 0.99 -11.96 0.39
C GLY A 20 2.25 -11.11 0.64
N GLY A 21 2.09 -9.79 0.66
CA GLY A 21 3.15 -8.81 0.74
C GLY A 21 3.84 -8.50 -0.59
N VAL A 22 4.62 -7.43 -0.62
CA VAL A 22 5.29 -6.91 -1.82
C VAL A 22 6.77 -6.65 -1.49
N PRO A 23 7.74 -7.00 -2.37
CA PRO A 23 9.15 -6.71 -2.12
C PRO A 23 9.37 -5.22 -1.82
N ALA A 24 10.18 -4.91 -0.80
CA ALA A 24 10.34 -3.53 -0.32
C ALA A 24 10.79 -2.57 -1.43
N GLY A 25 11.74 -2.99 -2.27
CA GLY A 25 12.24 -2.21 -3.41
C GLY A 25 11.24 -2.05 -4.56
N GLU A 26 10.14 -2.80 -4.57
CA GLU A 26 9.09 -2.74 -5.60
C GLU A 26 7.83 -1.99 -5.15
N VAL A 27 7.70 -1.66 -3.86
CA VAL A 27 6.47 -1.08 -3.32
C VAL A 27 6.15 0.27 -3.95
N GLU A 28 7.09 1.21 -3.95
CA GLU A 28 6.86 2.54 -4.52
C GLU A 28 6.61 2.49 -6.03
N PRO A 29 7.41 1.78 -6.86
CA PRO A 29 7.08 1.59 -8.27
C PRO A 29 5.70 0.97 -8.49
N CYS A 30 5.31 0.00 -7.66
CA CYS A 30 4.00 -0.64 -7.75
C CYS A 30 2.87 0.35 -7.43
N LEU A 31 3.03 1.20 -6.41
CA LEU A 31 2.06 2.22 -6.03
C LEU A 31 1.90 3.28 -7.13
N LEU A 32 3.03 3.78 -7.65
CA LEU A 32 3.06 4.79 -8.71
C LEU A 32 2.38 4.31 -10.00
N ALA A 33 2.40 3.01 -10.26
CA ALA A 33 1.70 2.42 -11.39
C ALA A 33 0.16 2.33 -11.19
N ARG A 34 -0.43 2.81 -10.09
CA ARG A 34 -1.88 2.71 -9.81
C ARG A 34 -2.57 4.07 -9.92
N ALA A 35 -3.67 4.11 -10.69
CA ALA A 35 -4.46 5.33 -10.89
C ALA A 35 -4.99 5.95 -9.58
N TRP A 36 -5.42 5.11 -8.62
CA TRP A 36 -5.96 5.60 -7.35
C TRP A 36 -4.95 6.43 -6.54
N LEU A 37 -3.65 6.14 -6.66
CA LEU A 37 -2.61 6.89 -5.98
C LEU A 37 -2.49 8.30 -6.58
N THR A 38 -2.46 8.39 -7.91
CA THR A 38 -2.43 9.66 -8.63
C THR A 38 -3.66 10.52 -8.32
N ASP A 39 -4.84 9.92 -8.25
CA ASP A 39 -6.07 10.63 -7.88
C ASP A 39 -6.04 11.10 -6.42
N ALA A 40 -5.57 10.27 -5.50
CA ALA A 40 -5.40 10.65 -4.10
C ALA A 40 -4.37 11.79 -3.93
N ALA A 41 -3.26 11.74 -4.66
CA ALA A 41 -2.23 12.78 -4.65
C ALA A 41 -2.80 14.11 -5.14
N ARG A 42 -3.58 14.11 -6.22
CA ARG A 42 -4.29 15.29 -6.72
C ARG A 42 -5.23 15.88 -5.67
N LEU A 43 -6.03 15.05 -4.99
CA LEU A 43 -6.96 15.51 -3.95
C LEU A 43 -6.26 16.05 -2.69
N LEU A 44 -5.01 15.62 -2.45
CA LEU A 44 -4.20 16.07 -1.33
C LEU A 44 -3.26 17.23 -1.70
N GLY A 45 -3.16 17.61 -2.98
CA GLY A 45 -2.23 18.62 -3.45
C GLY A 45 -0.76 18.18 -3.34
N LEU A 46 -0.49 16.88 -3.47
CA LEU A 46 0.85 16.29 -3.37
C LEU A 46 1.31 15.73 -4.72
N ALA A 47 2.63 15.60 -4.88
CA ALA A 47 3.19 14.77 -5.94
C ALA A 47 2.89 13.27 -5.64
N PRO A 48 2.60 12.43 -6.64
CA PRO A 48 2.37 11.00 -6.44
C PRO A 48 3.51 10.29 -5.69
N GLU A 49 4.76 10.66 -5.98
CA GLU A 49 5.96 10.12 -5.35
C GLU A 49 6.02 10.48 -3.86
N ALA A 50 5.68 11.73 -3.53
CA ALA A 50 5.63 12.19 -2.14
C ALA A 50 4.53 11.44 -1.36
N LEU A 51 3.34 11.27 -1.97
CA LEU A 51 2.26 10.50 -1.36
C LEU A 51 2.66 9.03 -1.15
N ALA A 52 3.30 8.39 -2.13
CA ALA A 52 3.74 7.00 -2.02
C ALA A 52 4.74 6.82 -0.86
N ALA A 53 5.79 7.66 -0.82
CA ALA A 53 6.81 7.61 0.22
C ALA A 53 6.22 7.85 1.61
N GLU A 54 5.38 8.88 1.78
CA GLU A 54 4.75 9.20 3.06
C GLU A 54 3.75 8.11 3.50
N LEU A 55 3.00 7.52 2.56
CA LEU A 55 2.09 6.43 2.85
C LEU A 55 2.84 5.22 3.42
N VAL A 56 3.92 4.81 2.77
CA VAL A 56 4.75 3.66 3.21
C VAL A 56 5.41 3.98 4.55
N ALA A 57 6.06 5.14 4.67
CA ALA A 57 6.76 5.55 5.89
C ALA A 57 5.81 5.65 7.10
N SER A 58 4.63 6.26 6.94
CA SER A 58 3.66 6.41 8.02
C SER A 58 3.04 5.07 8.45
N MET A 59 2.82 4.14 7.51
CA MET A 59 2.29 2.81 7.84
C MET A 59 3.34 1.90 8.48
N LEU A 60 4.63 2.06 8.13
CA LEU A 60 5.75 1.42 8.84
C LEU A 60 5.89 1.99 10.26
N GLY A 61 5.90 3.32 10.40
CA GLY A 61 6.07 3.99 11.71
C GLY A 61 4.93 3.71 12.69
N SER A 62 3.71 3.46 12.19
CA SER A 62 2.56 3.06 13.01
C SER A 62 2.47 1.55 13.25
N GLY A 63 3.31 0.74 12.61
CA GLY A 63 3.24 -0.72 12.68
C GLY A 63 2.07 -1.35 11.92
N ALA A 64 1.30 -0.58 11.15
CA ALA A 64 0.22 -1.09 10.31
C ALA A 64 0.74 -1.98 9.17
N VAL A 65 1.99 -1.76 8.76
CA VAL A 65 2.75 -2.59 7.82
C VAL A 65 4.09 -2.95 8.48
N ALA A 66 4.59 -4.15 8.21
CA ALA A 66 5.88 -4.63 8.70
C ALA A 66 6.75 -5.15 7.56
N LEU A 67 8.06 -4.91 7.65
CA LEU A 67 9.05 -5.56 6.80
C LEU A 67 9.36 -6.95 7.35
N ARG A 68 9.10 -7.99 6.56
CA ARG A 68 9.38 -9.40 6.89
C ARG A 68 9.96 -10.08 5.65
N ASP A 69 11.10 -10.74 5.78
CA ASP A 69 11.75 -11.46 4.68
C ASP A 69 11.97 -10.60 3.41
N GLY A 70 12.33 -9.33 3.59
CA GLY A 70 12.54 -8.37 2.49
C GLY A 70 11.26 -7.85 1.81
N ARG A 71 10.09 -8.17 2.36
CA ARG A 71 8.78 -7.78 1.81
C ARG A 71 7.99 -6.97 2.83
N LEU A 72 7.22 -6.01 2.36
CA LEU A 72 6.24 -5.30 3.17
C LEU A 72 4.96 -6.11 3.24
N HIS A 73 4.49 -6.36 4.46
CA HIS A 73 3.26 -7.10 4.77
C HIS A 73 2.31 -6.25 5.60
N ALA A 74 1.01 -6.37 5.38
CA ALA A 74 0.03 -5.85 6.34
C ALA A 74 0.19 -6.59 7.67
N SER A 75 0.25 -5.85 8.77
CA SER A 75 0.41 -6.44 10.11
C SER A 75 -0.89 -7.03 10.64
N ALA A 76 -2.04 -6.56 10.16
CA ALA A 76 -3.34 -7.07 10.57
C ALA A 76 -3.53 -8.52 10.09
N ASP A 77 -4.09 -9.34 10.97
CA ASP A 77 -4.48 -10.72 10.66
C ASP A 77 -5.46 -10.73 9.48
N HIS A 78 -5.23 -11.65 8.55
CA HIS A 78 -6.05 -11.84 7.37
C HIS A 78 -5.93 -13.27 6.86
N THR A 79 -6.98 -13.75 6.20
CA THR A 79 -6.95 -15.03 5.48
C THR A 79 -6.11 -14.86 4.22
N PRO A 80 -5.10 -15.71 3.98
CA PRO A 80 -4.33 -15.69 2.74
C PRO A 80 -5.24 -15.86 1.52
N VAL A 81 -5.01 -15.05 0.49
CA VAL A 81 -5.73 -15.18 -0.79
C VAL A 81 -4.99 -16.18 -1.68
N PRO A 82 -5.62 -17.28 -2.11
CA PRO A 82 -4.99 -18.23 -3.01
C PRO A 82 -4.59 -17.56 -4.32
N ALA A 83 -3.37 -17.83 -4.81
CA ALA A 83 -2.86 -17.20 -6.03
C ALA A 83 -3.75 -17.44 -7.28
N GLY A 84 -4.46 -18.58 -7.31
CA GLY A 84 -5.41 -18.90 -8.38
C GLY A 84 -6.60 -17.94 -8.46
N SER A 85 -6.96 -17.27 -7.37
CA SER A 85 -8.08 -16.32 -7.30
C SER A 85 -7.78 -14.96 -7.94
N LEU A 86 -6.52 -14.69 -8.30
CA LEU A 86 -6.09 -13.43 -8.92
C LEU A 86 -6.08 -13.47 -10.45
N ARG A 87 -6.42 -14.62 -11.05
CA ARG A 87 -6.54 -14.76 -12.49
C ARG A 87 -7.94 -14.26 -12.89
N VAL A 88 -7.99 -13.18 -13.66
CA VAL A 88 -9.20 -12.64 -14.31
C VAL A 88 -9.11 -12.90 -15.80
#